data_AF-A0A1E3SGX1-F1
#
_entry.id   AF-A0A1E3SGX1-F1
#
_cell.length_a   1.000
_cell.length_b   1.000
_cell.length_c   1.000
_cell.angle_alpha   90.00
_cell.angle_beta   90.00
_cell.angle_gamma   90.00
#
_symmetry.space_group_name_H-M   'P 1'
#
loop_
_entity.id
_entity.type
_entity.pdbx_description
1 polymer ?
#
loop_
_entity_poly.entity_id
_entity_poly.type
_entity_poly.pdbx_seq_one_letter_code
_entity_poly.pdbx_strand_id
1 'polypeptide(L)'
;MRKWKRVETRNGPRFRSSLAPHEAALLQNLVGAMIGLLDERAKTAPKDELEEITGIKTGHSQRPGDPTLGRLLPDFFKRDEDDELSLEAAESMNAALRSLHEPDIIDTKRSAAQTLLDTVPRNGGRFELTEDAANAWIAAVNDLRLTLGVMLEIGPEGPERLRPDHPLAAHFDVYQWLTVLQEYLVLVLMGKPTG
;
A
#
# COMPACT_ATOMS: atom_id res chain seq x y z
N MET A 1 12.26 15.27 -2.35
CA MET A 1 12.23 14.90 -0.92
C MET A 1 13.66 14.87 -0.40
N ARG A 2 13.92 15.31 0.84
CA ARG A 2 15.28 15.30 1.41
C ARG A 2 15.62 13.94 2.02
N LYS A 3 16.88 13.51 1.94
CA LYS A 3 17.34 12.23 2.54
C LYS A 3 16.90 12.10 4.00
N TRP A 4 16.51 10.89 4.36
CA TRP A 4 16.13 10.54 5.73
C TRP A 4 17.35 10.57 6.65
N LYS A 5 17.15 10.98 7.90
CA LYS A 5 18.17 10.92 8.95
C LYS A 5 17.66 10.12 10.14
N ARG A 6 18.41 9.08 10.54
CA ARG A 6 18.21 8.38 11.81
C ARG A 6 18.82 9.19 12.94
N VAL A 7 18.08 9.31 14.04
CA VAL A 7 18.54 9.94 15.28
C VAL A 7 18.20 8.99 16.42
N GLU A 8 19.22 8.56 17.16
CA GLU A 8 19.01 7.78 18.38
C GLU A 8 18.50 8.68 19.50
N THR A 9 17.42 8.28 20.16
CA THR A 9 16.84 8.99 21.30
C THR A 9 16.68 8.05 22.48
N ARG A 10 16.41 8.60 23.67
CA ARG A 10 16.14 7.79 24.87
C ARG A 10 14.93 6.84 24.70
N ASN A 11 14.00 7.18 23.80
CA ASN A 11 12.78 6.42 23.55
C ASN A 11 12.84 5.64 22.22
N GLY A 12 14.04 5.24 21.79
CA GLY A 12 14.28 4.54 20.53
C GLY A 12 14.64 5.45 19.34
N PRO A 13 14.84 4.87 18.15
CA PRO A 13 15.26 5.62 16.97
C PRO A 13 14.13 6.52 16.44
N ARG A 14 14.53 7.66 15.86
CA ARG A 14 13.65 8.61 15.17
C ARG A 14 14.13 8.85 13.75
N PHE A 15 13.19 8.99 12.84
CA PHE A 15 13.47 9.14 11.41
C PHE A 15 12.99 10.51 10.93
N ARG A 16 13.92 11.37 10.56
CA ARG A 16 13.64 12.77 10.16
C ARG A 16 13.78 12.95 8.67
N SER A 17 12.85 13.66 8.06
CA SER A 17 12.93 14.09 6.67
C SER A 17 12.21 15.42 6.47
N SER A 18 12.12 15.87 5.22
CA SER A 18 11.28 16.99 4.83
C SER A 18 10.70 16.82 3.43
N LEU A 19 9.48 17.30 3.26
CA LEU A 19 8.77 17.33 1.98
C LEU A 19 8.58 18.76 1.48
N ALA A 20 8.62 18.96 0.17
CA ALA A 20 8.11 20.19 -0.43
C ALA A 20 6.57 20.24 -0.32
N PRO A 21 5.94 21.43 -0.40
CA PRO A 21 4.49 21.55 -0.29
C PRO A 21 3.72 20.69 -1.31
N HIS A 22 4.18 20.65 -2.56
CA HIS A 22 3.55 19.84 -3.62
C HIS A 22 3.72 18.33 -3.38
N GLU A 23 4.85 17.89 -2.82
CA GLU A 23 5.09 16.48 -2.47
C GLU A 23 4.15 16.02 -1.34
N ALA A 24 3.96 16.88 -0.33
CA ALA A 24 3.04 16.60 0.76
C ALA A 24 1.58 16.57 0.28
N ALA A 25 1.18 17.51 -0.59
CA ALA A 25 -0.16 17.52 -1.17
C ALA A 25 -0.41 16.27 -2.04
N LEU A 26 0.59 15.87 -2.83
CA LEU A 26 0.53 14.65 -3.64
C LEU A 26 0.33 13.40 -2.78
N LEU A 27 1.13 13.22 -1.72
CA LEU A 27 0.96 12.09 -0.80
C LEU A 27 -0.42 12.08 -0.14
N GLN A 28 -0.90 13.23 0.34
CA GLN A 28 -2.23 13.33 0.94
C GLN A 28 -3.33 12.90 -0.03
N ASN A 29 -3.25 13.33 -1.29
CA ASN A 29 -4.23 12.97 -2.33
C ASN A 29 -4.17 11.47 -2.67
N LEU A 30 -2.96 10.92 -2.87
CA LEU A 30 -2.78 9.51 -3.22
C LEU A 30 -3.26 8.58 -2.09
N VAL A 31 -2.88 8.88 -0.85
CA VAL A 31 -3.27 8.08 0.30
C VAL A 31 -4.76 8.22 0.61
N GLY A 32 -5.32 9.42 0.47
CA GLY A 32 -6.76 9.64 0.59
C GLY A 32 -7.56 8.83 -0.43
N ALA A 33 -7.13 8.80 -1.70
CA ALA A 33 -7.75 7.99 -2.73
C ALA A 33 -7.67 6.49 -2.42
N MET A 34 -6.51 6.01 -1.93
CA MET A 34 -6.33 4.61 -1.54
C MET A 34 -7.23 4.21 -0.36
N ILE A 35 -7.35 5.07 0.67
CA ILE A 35 -8.26 4.83 1.79
C ILE A 35 -9.71 4.77 1.29
N GLY A 36 -10.11 5.69 0.42
CA GLY A 36 -11.46 5.67 -0.17
C GLY A 36 -11.76 4.38 -0.93
N LEU A 37 -10.79 3.87 -1.69
CA LEU A 37 -10.90 2.60 -2.43
C LEU A 37 -11.07 1.40 -1.48
N LEU A 38 -10.29 1.36 -0.40
CA LEU A 38 -10.38 0.32 0.63
C LEU A 38 -11.69 0.41 1.43
N ASP A 39 -12.13 1.62 1.77
CA ASP A 39 -13.37 1.86 2.51
C ASP A 39 -14.59 1.44 1.71
N GLU A 40 -14.64 1.74 0.41
CA GLU A 40 -15.73 1.27 -0.44
C GLU A 40 -15.73 -0.26 -0.56
N ARG A 41 -14.55 -0.89 -0.70
CA ARG A 41 -14.46 -2.36 -0.66
C ARG A 41 -14.93 -2.94 0.67
N ALA A 42 -14.57 -2.39 1.81
CA ALA A 42 -15.06 -2.89 3.10
C ALA A 42 -16.58 -2.71 3.25
N LYS A 43 -17.12 -1.59 2.79
CA LYS A 43 -18.54 -1.23 2.92
C LYS A 43 -19.47 -2.10 2.08
N THR A 44 -19.02 -2.57 0.92
CA THR A 44 -19.82 -3.44 0.05
C THR A 44 -19.74 -4.92 0.40
N ALA A 45 -19.00 -5.29 1.45
CA ALA A 45 -18.89 -6.67 1.89
C ALA A 45 -20.28 -7.21 2.29
N PRO A 46 -20.58 -8.48 1.95
CA PRO A 46 -21.83 -9.10 2.36
C PRO A 46 -21.88 -9.13 3.89
N LYS A 47 -22.99 -8.67 4.47
CA LYS A 47 -23.26 -8.84 5.90
C LYS A 47 -23.88 -10.21 6.08
N ASP A 48 -23.14 -11.13 6.69
CA ASP A 48 -23.65 -12.46 6.99
C ASP A 48 -24.56 -12.39 8.24
N GLU A 49 -25.66 -13.15 8.24
CA GLU A 49 -26.52 -13.32 9.43
C GLU A 49 -25.70 -13.89 10.62
N LEU A 50 -24.65 -14.67 10.33
CA LEU A 50 -23.69 -15.14 11.33
C LEU A 50 -22.82 -14.02 11.91
N GLU A 51 -22.55 -12.92 11.19
CA GLU A 51 -21.81 -11.77 11.73
C GLU A 51 -22.61 -11.07 12.83
N GLU A 52 -23.94 -10.97 12.68
CA GLU A 52 -24.81 -10.38 13.72
C GLU A 52 -24.82 -11.23 15.00
N ILE A 53 -24.60 -12.53 14.88
CA ILE A 53 -24.62 -13.49 15.99
C ILE A 53 -23.23 -13.64 16.64
N THR A 54 -22.16 -13.63 15.85
CA THR A 54 -20.79 -13.94 16.30
C THR A 54 -19.89 -12.73 16.45
N GLY A 55 -20.22 -11.60 15.83
CA GLY A 55 -19.38 -10.40 15.75
C GLY A 55 -18.15 -10.54 14.83
N ILE A 56 -18.01 -11.66 14.12
CA ILE A 56 -16.92 -11.88 13.16
C ILE A 56 -17.30 -11.23 11.84
N LYS A 57 -16.59 -10.17 11.45
CA LYS A 57 -16.75 -9.53 10.15
C LYS A 57 -16.40 -10.51 9.05
N THR A 58 -17.31 -10.68 8.10
CA THR A 58 -17.04 -11.49 6.90
C THR A 58 -16.70 -10.59 5.72
N GLY A 59 -15.60 -10.92 5.03
CA GLY A 59 -15.18 -10.25 3.81
C GLY A 59 -15.88 -10.78 2.57
N HIS A 60 -15.44 -10.30 1.41
CA HIS A 60 -15.92 -10.85 0.14
C HIS A 60 -15.39 -12.26 -0.09
N SER A 61 -16.21 -13.13 -0.65
CA SER A 61 -15.74 -14.38 -1.24
C SER A 61 -15.16 -14.15 -2.65
N GLN A 62 -15.73 -13.20 -3.39
CA GLN A 62 -15.33 -12.89 -4.76
C GLN A 62 -14.10 -11.98 -4.83
N ARG A 63 -13.23 -12.25 -5.81
CA ARG A 63 -12.07 -11.39 -6.13
C ARG A 63 -12.51 -9.95 -6.43
N PRO A 64 -11.67 -8.95 -6.15
CA PRO A 64 -11.95 -7.58 -6.60
C PRO A 64 -12.08 -7.53 -8.13
N GLY A 65 -13.11 -6.84 -8.62
CA GLY A 65 -13.30 -6.59 -10.06
C GLY A 65 -12.39 -5.49 -10.60
N ASP A 66 -11.97 -4.57 -9.73
CA ASP A 66 -10.99 -3.54 -10.05
C ASP A 66 -9.56 -4.11 -9.99
N PRO A 67 -8.73 -3.97 -11.04
CA PRO A 67 -7.37 -4.52 -11.07
C PRO A 67 -6.44 -3.92 -10.00
N THR A 68 -6.65 -2.66 -9.60
CA THR A 68 -5.85 -2.01 -8.54
C THR A 68 -6.12 -2.67 -7.20
N LEU A 69 -7.40 -2.83 -6.83
CA LEU A 69 -7.79 -3.59 -5.65
C LEU A 69 -7.33 -5.04 -5.73
N GLY A 70 -7.40 -5.67 -6.90
CA GLY A 70 -6.90 -7.04 -7.08
C GLY A 70 -5.39 -7.16 -6.82
N ARG A 71 -4.62 -6.10 -7.07
CA ARG A 71 -3.19 -6.05 -6.73
C ARG A 71 -2.93 -5.81 -5.24
N LEU A 72 -3.78 -5.01 -4.59
CA LEU A 72 -3.69 -4.74 -3.15
C LEU A 72 -4.20 -5.91 -2.30
N LEU A 73 -5.19 -6.65 -2.80
CA LEU A 73 -5.88 -7.77 -2.16
C LEU A 73 -5.81 -9.00 -3.09
N PRO A 74 -4.60 -9.55 -3.33
CA PRO A 74 -4.41 -10.68 -4.23
C PRO A 74 -5.03 -11.96 -3.65
N ASP A 75 -5.20 -12.97 -4.52
CA ASP A 75 -5.47 -14.33 -4.07
C ASP A 75 -4.35 -14.84 -3.14
N PHE A 76 -4.75 -15.65 -2.15
CA PHE A 76 -3.84 -16.28 -1.19
C PHE A 76 -3.03 -17.39 -1.83
N PHE A 77 -3.63 -18.07 -2.80
CA PHE A 77 -3.03 -19.16 -3.55
C PHE A 77 -3.09 -18.85 -5.05
N LYS A 78 -1.92 -18.93 -5.70
CA LYS A 78 -1.80 -18.90 -7.16
C LYS A 78 -1.44 -20.30 -7.61
N ARG A 79 -2.25 -20.84 -8.51
CA ARG A 79 -2.05 -22.16 -9.08
C ARG A 79 -1.01 -22.09 -10.19
N ASP A 80 0.01 -22.95 -10.12
CA ASP A 80 0.96 -23.20 -11.18
C ASP A 80 0.51 -24.38 -12.06
N GLU A 81 1.14 -24.59 -13.22
CA GLU A 81 0.76 -25.65 -14.16
C GLU A 81 0.89 -27.05 -13.56
N ASP A 82 1.85 -27.24 -12.66
CA ASP A 82 2.19 -28.52 -12.01
C ASP A 82 1.38 -28.79 -10.72
N ASP A 83 0.50 -27.88 -10.30
CA ASP A 83 -0.28 -28.07 -9.07
C ASP A 83 -1.36 -29.15 -9.21
N GLU A 84 -1.42 -30.07 -8.24
CA GLU A 84 -2.41 -31.15 -8.15
C GLU A 84 -3.83 -30.64 -7.88
N LEU A 85 -3.97 -29.43 -7.32
CA LEU A 85 -5.27 -28.82 -7.06
C LEU A 85 -5.99 -28.48 -8.37
N SER A 86 -7.27 -28.86 -8.44
CA SER A 86 -8.13 -28.40 -9.54
C SER A 86 -8.35 -26.88 -9.44
N LEU A 87 -8.64 -26.25 -10.58
CA LEU A 87 -8.98 -24.82 -10.64
C LEU A 87 -10.13 -24.46 -9.70
N GLU A 88 -11.19 -25.29 -9.67
CA GLU A 88 -12.35 -25.11 -8.81
C GLU A 88 -11.99 -25.19 -7.32
N ALA A 89 -11.13 -26.13 -6.93
CA ALA A 89 -10.68 -26.26 -5.55
C ALA A 89 -9.84 -25.05 -5.11
N ALA A 90 -8.96 -24.56 -5.99
CA ALA A 90 -8.17 -23.36 -5.74
C ALA A 90 -9.04 -22.10 -5.60
N GLU A 91 -10.05 -21.94 -6.47
CA GLU A 91 -11.02 -20.84 -6.39
C GLU A 91 -11.85 -20.89 -5.11
N SER A 92 -12.36 -22.07 -4.74
CA SER A 92 -13.10 -22.26 -3.49
C SER A 92 -12.25 -21.96 -2.26
N MET A 93 -10.98 -22.37 -2.26
CA MET A 93 -10.04 -22.08 -1.17
C MET A 93 -9.77 -20.58 -1.06
N ASN A 94 -9.47 -19.90 -2.18
CA ASN A 94 -9.26 -18.46 -2.19
C ASN A 94 -10.51 -17.69 -1.75
N ALA A 95 -11.70 -18.14 -2.13
CA ALA A 95 -12.96 -17.53 -1.71
C ALA A 95 -13.15 -17.61 -0.19
N ALA A 96 -12.89 -18.76 0.42
CA ALA A 96 -12.98 -18.95 1.86
C ALA A 96 -11.95 -18.10 2.61
N LEU A 97 -10.68 -18.12 2.18
CA LEU A 97 -9.61 -17.35 2.81
C LEU A 97 -9.84 -15.83 2.71
N ARG A 98 -10.32 -15.34 1.56
CA ARG A 98 -10.68 -13.93 1.39
C ARG A 98 -11.82 -13.53 2.31
N SER A 99 -12.87 -14.35 2.38
CA SER A 99 -14.00 -14.09 3.28
C SER A 99 -13.55 -14.00 4.75
N LEU A 100 -12.51 -14.74 5.15
CA LEU A 100 -12.01 -14.74 6.52
C LEU A 100 -11.01 -13.60 6.81
N HIS A 101 -10.12 -13.29 5.87
CA HIS A 101 -8.95 -12.44 6.13
C HIS A 101 -8.98 -11.06 5.47
N GLU A 102 -9.79 -10.86 4.43
CA GLU A 102 -9.87 -9.57 3.73
C GLU A 102 -10.20 -8.40 4.67
N PRO A 103 -11.13 -8.52 5.66
CA PRO A 103 -11.42 -7.44 6.59
C PRO A 103 -10.18 -6.96 7.37
N ASP A 104 -9.42 -7.89 7.97
CA ASP A 104 -8.23 -7.58 8.75
C ASP A 104 -7.11 -7.00 7.88
N ILE A 105 -6.96 -7.50 6.64
CA ILE A 105 -6.00 -6.96 5.68
C ILE A 105 -6.37 -5.52 5.31
N ILE A 106 -7.65 -5.25 5.05
CA ILE A 106 -8.13 -3.89 4.75
C ILE A 106 -7.88 -2.97 5.96
N ASP A 107 -8.24 -3.39 7.17
CA ASP A 107 -8.04 -2.60 8.39
C ASP A 107 -6.55 -2.30 8.63
N THR A 108 -5.67 -3.28 8.39
CA THR A 108 -4.21 -3.11 8.49
C THR A 108 -3.68 -2.09 7.48
N LYS A 109 -4.09 -2.22 6.20
CA LYS A 109 -3.68 -1.29 5.13
C LYS A 109 -4.18 0.12 5.39
N ARG A 110 -5.44 0.24 5.84
CA ARG A 110 -6.04 1.52 6.22
C ARG A 110 -5.32 2.16 7.39
N SER A 111 -4.96 1.41 8.42
CA SER A 111 -4.22 1.91 9.58
C SER A 111 -2.83 2.45 9.19
N ALA A 112 -2.11 1.73 8.32
CA ALA A 112 -0.83 2.19 7.80
C ALA A 112 -0.97 3.47 6.97
N ALA A 113 -1.98 3.52 6.09
CA ALA A 113 -2.31 4.69 5.28
C ALA A 113 -2.69 5.90 6.15
N GLN A 114 -3.52 5.70 7.18
CA GLN A 114 -3.92 6.74 8.11
C GLN A 114 -2.72 7.28 8.90
N THR A 115 -1.84 6.40 9.37
CA THR A 115 -0.60 6.80 10.05
C THR A 115 0.26 7.69 9.14
N LEU A 116 0.34 7.40 7.83
CA LEU A 116 1.01 8.25 6.87
C LEU A 116 0.34 9.63 6.76
N LEU A 117 -0.99 9.69 6.62
CA LEU A 117 -1.75 10.95 6.58
C LEU A 117 -1.60 11.79 7.85
N ASP A 118 -1.58 11.15 9.01
CA ASP A 118 -1.50 11.85 10.29
C ASP A 118 -0.11 12.44 10.54
N THR A 119 0.92 11.87 9.91
CA THR A 119 2.33 12.27 10.11
C THR A 119 2.93 13.06 8.95
N VAL A 120 2.26 13.12 7.79
CA VAL A 120 2.67 13.98 6.68
C VAL A 120 2.34 15.45 6.99
N PRO A 121 3.29 16.39 6.86
CA PRO A 121 3.03 17.79 7.16
C PRO A 121 2.15 18.41 6.07
N ARG A 122 0.97 18.93 6.43
CA ARG A 122 -0.06 19.45 5.49
C ARG A 122 0.48 20.38 4.39
N ASN A 123 1.39 21.28 4.74
CA ASN A 123 1.97 22.29 3.84
C ASN A 123 3.42 21.97 3.43
N GLY A 124 3.86 20.72 3.58
CA GLY A 124 5.28 20.36 3.51
C GLY A 124 6.06 20.85 4.74
N GLY A 125 7.38 20.70 4.68
CA GLY A 125 8.29 21.02 5.78
C GLY A 125 8.91 19.78 6.41
N ARG A 126 9.57 19.99 7.56
CA ARG A 126 10.26 18.92 8.30
C ARG A 126 9.27 18.12 9.13
N PHE A 127 9.52 16.82 9.24
CA PHE A 127 8.74 15.91 10.08
C PHE A 127 9.64 14.82 10.66
N GLU A 128 9.14 14.15 11.69
CA GLU A 128 9.83 13.07 12.40
C GLU A 128 8.87 11.89 12.60
N LEU A 129 9.36 10.68 12.37
CA LEU A 129 8.62 9.43 12.56
C LEU A 129 9.24 8.61 13.72
N THR A 130 8.37 7.92 14.44
CA THR A 130 8.74 6.73 15.24
C THR A 130 9.14 5.59 14.30
N GLU A 131 9.71 4.52 14.85
CA GLU A 131 9.95 3.29 14.09
C GLU A 131 8.66 2.66 13.58
N ASP A 132 7.60 2.60 14.39
CA ASP A 132 6.29 2.09 13.97
C ASP A 132 5.69 2.93 12.83
N ALA A 133 5.75 4.26 12.93
CA ALA A 133 5.25 5.14 11.88
C ALA A 133 6.09 5.03 10.59
N ALA A 134 7.40 4.79 10.70
CA ALA A 134 8.25 4.54 9.56
C ALA A 134 7.89 3.21 8.85
N ASN A 135 7.60 2.15 9.60
CA ASN A 135 7.11 0.88 9.03
C ASN A 135 5.73 1.05 8.38
N ALA A 136 4.81 1.79 9.00
CA ALA A 136 3.52 2.14 8.41
C ALA A 136 3.68 2.93 7.11
N TRP A 137 4.61 3.88 7.06
CA TRP A 137 4.96 4.59 5.82
C TRP A 137 5.46 3.66 4.73
N ILE A 138 6.34 2.70 5.04
CA ILE A 138 6.80 1.71 4.05
C ILE A 138 5.63 0.92 3.49
N ALA A 139 4.74 0.41 4.35
CA ALA A 139 3.58 -0.38 3.92
C ALA A 139 2.65 0.46 3.02
N ALA A 140 2.30 1.68 3.44
CA ALA A 140 1.42 2.56 2.69
C ALA A 140 2.04 3.01 1.34
N VAL A 141 3.32 3.38 1.33
CA VAL A 141 4.02 3.78 0.10
C VAL A 141 4.15 2.60 -0.86
N ASN A 142 4.40 1.40 -0.35
CA ASN A 142 4.40 0.19 -1.16
C ASN A 142 3.03 -0.04 -1.81
N ASP A 143 1.94 0.10 -1.07
CA ASP A 143 0.57 -0.06 -1.61
C ASP A 143 0.24 1.01 -2.67
N LEU A 144 0.69 2.25 -2.49
CA LEU A 144 0.60 3.29 -3.54
C LEU A 144 1.38 2.90 -4.80
N ARG A 145 2.59 2.35 -4.64
CA ARG A 145 3.41 1.88 -5.77
C ARG A 145 2.76 0.69 -6.48
N LEU A 146 2.17 -0.24 -5.75
CA LEU A 146 1.42 -1.36 -6.33
C LEU A 146 0.24 -0.83 -7.15
N THR A 147 -0.50 0.14 -6.61
CA THR A 147 -1.63 0.79 -7.29
C THR A 147 -1.20 1.46 -8.59
N LEU A 148 -0.19 2.34 -8.53
CA LEU A 148 0.34 3.01 -9.71
C LEU A 148 0.94 2.02 -10.71
N GLY A 149 1.59 0.95 -10.22
CA GLY A 149 2.20 -0.08 -11.03
C GLY A 149 1.18 -0.82 -11.91
N VAL A 150 -0.05 -1.03 -11.43
CA VAL A 150 -1.14 -1.59 -12.25
C VAL A 150 -1.50 -0.65 -13.39
N MET A 151 -1.72 0.65 -13.09
CA MET A 151 -2.06 1.66 -14.10
C MET A 151 -0.96 1.85 -15.16
N LEU A 152 0.29 1.67 -14.75
CA LEU A 152 1.48 1.85 -15.59
C LEU A 152 1.95 0.55 -16.27
N GLU A 153 1.26 -0.57 -16.04
CA GLU A 153 1.65 -1.90 -16.54
C GLU A 153 3.10 -2.28 -16.17
N ILE A 154 3.54 -1.94 -14.96
CA ILE A 154 4.89 -2.25 -14.46
C ILE A 154 4.98 -3.75 -14.13
N GLY A 155 5.86 -4.46 -14.84
CA GLY A 155 6.17 -5.87 -14.66
C GLY A 155 7.57 -6.22 -15.17
N PRO A 156 7.95 -7.51 -15.22
CA PRO A 156 9.26 -7.94 -15.72
C PRO A 156 9.57 -7.48 -17.15
N GLU A 157 8.52 -7.39 -17.98
CA GLU A 157 8.55 -6.90 -19.37
C GLU A 157 8.06 -5.43 -19.47
N GLY A 158 7.81 -4.77 -18.33
CA GLY A 158 7.25 -3.43 -18.28
C GLY A 158 8.25 -2.34 -18.69
N PRO A 159 7.78 -1.13 -19.02
CA PRO A 159 8.64 -0.07 -19.50
C PRO A 159 9.58 0.44 -18.40
N GLU A 160 10.89 0.43 -18.65
CA GLU A 160 11.89 1.08 -17.78
C GLU A 160 11.74 2.61 -17.76
N ARG A 161 11.13 3.19 -18.81
CA ARG A 161 10.82 4.61 -18.93
C ARG A 161 9.68 4.83 -19.91
N LEU A 162 8.81 5.79 -19.62
CA LEU A 162 7.82 6.29 -20.56
C LEU A 162 8.37 7.49 -21.35
N ARG A 163 7.96 7.63 -22.61
CA ARG A 163 8.28 8.83 -23.40
C ARG A 163 7.66 10.08 -22.75
N PRO A 164 8.27 11.27 -22.88
CA PRO A 164 7.74 12.50 -22.27
C PRO A 164 6.32 12.89 -22.72
N ASP A 165 5.92 12.48 -23.93
CA ASP A 165 4.59 12.72 -24.52
C ASP A 165 3.55 11.66 -24.10
N HIS A 166 3.96 10.63 -23.35
CA HIS A 166 3.05 9.57 -22.92
C HIS A 166 2.02 10.11 -21.92
N PRO A 167 0.71 9.79 -22.06
CA PRO A 167 -0.33 10.30 -21.15
C PRO A 167 -0.07 10.00 -19.67
N LEU A 168 0.62 8.90 -19.38
CA LEU A 168 0.96 8.46 -18.02
C LEU A 168 2.38 8.85 -17.56
N ALA A 169 3.12 9.67 -18.32
CA ALA A 169 4.50 10.05 -17.95
C ALA A 169 4.59 10.65 -16.52
N ALA A 170 3.64 11.53 -16.16
CA ALA A 170 3.58 12.10 -14.82
C ALA A 170 3.33 11.05 -13.73
N HIS A 171 2.49 10.04 -13.99
CA HIS A 171 2.22 8.95 -13.05
C HIS A 171 3.48 8.09 -12.84
N PHE A 172 4.25 7.88 -13.90
CA PHE A 172 5.53 7.17 -13.83
C PHE A 172 6.56 7.93 -12.99
N ASP A 173 6.65 9.26 -13.15
CA ASP A 173 7.54 10.08 -12.32
C ASP A 173 7.16 9.99 -10.83
N VAL A 174 5.87 9.97 -10.53
CA VAL A 174 5.36 9.75 -9.16
C VAL A 174 5.74 8.36 -8.65
N TYR A 175 5.56 7.31 -9.46
CA TYR A 175 5.95 5.94 -9.10
C TYR A 175 7.45 5.83 -8.78
N GLN A 176 8.30 6.47 -9.58
CA GLN A 176 9.75 6.49 -9.35
C GLN A 176 10.11 7.28 -8.10
N TRP A 177 9.46 8.42 -7.89
CA TRP A 177 9.66 9.22 -6.68
C TRP A 177 9.28 8.44 -5.40
N LEU A 178 8.15 7.73 -5.40
CA LEU A 178 7.75 6.85 -4.29
C LEU A 178 8.75 5.70 -4.10
N THR A 179 9.29 5.16 -5.19
CA THR A 179 10.32 4.10 -5.14
C THR A 179 11.56 4.58 -4.38
N VAL A 180 12.11 5.75 -4.75
CA VAL A 180 13.26 6.34 -4.06
C VAL A 180 12.92 6.72 -2.62
N LEU A 181 11.71 7.22 -2.36
CA LEU A 181 11.25 7.57 -1.02
C LEU A 181 11.27 6.36 -0.08
N GLN A 182 10.74 5.23 -0.54
CA GLN A 182 10.70 3.98 0.21
C GLN A 182 12.11 3.40 0.39
N GLU A 183 12.93 3.39 -0.66
CA GLU A 183 14.31 2.90 -0.60
C GLU A 183 15.11 3.62 0.49
N TYR A 184 15.08 4.95 0.51
CA TYR A 184 15.80 5.72 1.53
C TYR A 184 15.25 5.49 2.93
N LEU A 185 13.94 5.32 3.09
CA LEU A 185 13.36 5.03 4.40
C LEU A 185 13.80 3.65 4.92
N VAL A 186 13.78 2.63 4.06
CA VAL A 186 14.24 1.27 4.37
C VAL A 186 15.72 1.26 4.74
N LEU A 187 16.58 1.92 3.95
CA LEU A 187 18.02 1.98 4.25
C LEU A 187 18.29 2.58 5.63
N VAL A 188 17.62 3.69 5.97
CA VAL A 188 17.81 4.34 7.27
C VAL A 188 17.24 3.50 8.43
N LEU A 189 16.11 2.79 8.22
CA LEU A 189 15.59 1.81 9.18
C LEU A 189 16.59 0.67 9.44
N MET A 190 17.29 0.21 8.41
CA MET A 190 18.36 -0.78 8.53
C MET A 190 19.68 -0.23 9.10
N GLY A 191 19.74 1.06 9.45
CA GLY A 191 20.97 1.72 9.93
C GLY A 191 22.04 1.91 8.85
N LYS A 192 21.68 1.80 7.57
CA LYS A 192 22.59 2.01 6.44
C LYS A 192 22.60 3.49 6.03
N PRO A 193 23.75 4.01 5.56
CA PRO A 193 23.82 5.37 5.06
C PRO A 193 22.97 5.51 3.79
N THR A 194 22.17 6.58 3.73
CA THR A 194 21.61 7.10 2.47
C THR A 194 22.60 8.16 2.01
N GLY A 195 23.42 7.88 1.00
CA GLY A 195 24.69 8.57 0.75
C GLY A 195 24.57 10.04 0.33
#